data_AF-A0A5U3TQE5-F1
#
_entry.id   AF-A0A5U3TQE5-F1
#
_cell.length_a   1.000
_cell.length_b   1.000
_cell.length_c   1.000
_cell.angle_alpha   90.00
_cell.angle_beta   90.00
_cell.angle_gamma   90.00
#
_symmetry.space_group_name_H-M   'P 1'
#
loop_
_entity.id
_entity.type
_entity.pdbx_description
1 polymer ?
#
loop_
_entity_poly.entity_id
_entity_poly.type
_entity_poly.pdbx_seq_one_letter_code
_entity_poly.pdbx_strand_id
1 'polypeptide(L)' 'ITVATNAINPLQDAVDLGIATDEEKRQLLLWKRYRVEVNRIDVTKAPDIEWPEQPV' A
#
# COMPACT_ATOMS: atom_id res chain seq x y z
N ILE A 1 -7.00 5.80 2.02
CA ILE A 1 -6.75 4.52 2.72
C ILE A 1 -7.47 3.35 2.03
N THR A 2 -8.72 3.50 1.59
CA THR A 2 -9.50 2.44 0.89
C THR A 2 -8.83 1.88 -0.36
N VAL A 3 -8.16 2.72 -1.17
CA VAL A 3 -7.45 2.29 -2.38
C VAL A 3 -6.34 1.28 -2.07
N ALA A 4 -5.51 1.58 -1.06
CA ALA A 4 -4.43 0.68 -0.65
C ALA A 4 -4.97 -0.64 -0.09
N THR A 5 -6.04 -0.60 0.71
CA THR A 5 -6.69 -1.84 1.20
C THR A 5 -7.23 -2.69 0.05
N ASN A 6 -7.87 -2.08 -0.93
CA ASN A 6 -8.42 -2.80 -2.09
C ASN A 6 -7.33 -3.44 -2.96
N ALA A 7 -6.15 -2.84 -3.07
CA ALA A 7 -5.02 -3.42 -3.79
C ALA A 7 -4.31 -4.51 -2.95
N ILE A 8 -4.18 -4.31 -1.63
CA ILE A 8 -3.52 -5.26 -0.73
C ILE A 8 -4.31 -6.58 -0.63
N ASN A 9 -5.65 -6.53 -0.57
CA ASN A 9 -6.46 -7.73 -0.33
C ASN A 9 -6.22 -8.86 -1.34
N PRO A 10 -6.38 -8.66 -2.68
CA PRO A 10 -6.15 -9.73 -3.65
C PRO A 10 -4.69 -10.20 -3.67
N LEU A 11 -3.73 -9.29 -3.47
CA LEU A 11 -2.30 -9.64 -3.40
C LEU A 11 -1.98 -10.47 -2.15
N GLN A 12 -2.63 -10.15 -1.02
CA GLN A 12 -2.51 -10.92 0.22
C GLN A 12 -3.18 -12.28 0.07
N ASP A 13 -4.36 -12.37 -0.54
CA ASP A 13 -5.04 -13.64 -0.84
C ASP A 13 -4.15 -14.54 -1.69
N ALA A 14 -3.49 -14.00 -2.73
CA ALA A 14 -2.55 -14.76 -3.56
C ALA A 14 -1.35 -15.27 -2.76
N VAL A 15 -0.83 -14.47 -1.82
CA VAL A 15 0.27 -14.89 -0.93
C VAL A 15 -0.18 -15.97 0.04
N ASP A 16 -1.36 -15.81 0.63
CA ASP A 16 -1.94 -16.73 1.61
C ASP A 16 -2.31 -18.08 0.95
N LEU A 17 -2.75 -18.06 -0.31
CA LEU A 17 -2.98 -19.24 -1.14
C LEU A 17 -1.69 -19.85 -1.70
N GLY A 18 -0.54 -19.21 -1.52
CA GLY A 18 0.75 -19.67 -2.04
C GLY A 18 0.89 -19.59 -3.56
N ILE A 19 -0.01 -18.90 -4.24
CA ILE A 19 -0.03 -18.74 -5.72
C ILE A 19 0.57 -17.41 -6.18
N ALA A 20 0.94 -16.52 -5.24
CA ALA A 20 1.52 -15.24 -5.56
C ALA A 20 2.87 -15.36 -6.29
N THR A 21 2.94 -14.68 -7.42
CA THR A 21 4.16 -14.40 -8.16
C THR A 21 5.09 -13.48 -7.36
N ASP A 22 6.36 -13.45 -7.73
CA ASP A 22 7.33 -12.55 -7.10
C ASP A 22 6.98 -11.07 -7.35
N GLU A 23 6.30 -10.76 -8.45
CA GLU A 23 5.80 -9.41 -8.71
C GLU A 23 4.67 -9.03 -7.75
N GLU A 24 3.69 -9.91 -7.55
CA GLU A 24 2.60 -9.66 -6.60
C GLU A 24 3.12 -9.49 -5.17
N LYS A 25 4.15 -10.26 -4.77
CA LYS A 25 4.81 -10.09 -3.46
C LYS A 25 5.51 -8.73 -3.34
N ARG A 26 6.18 -8.27 -4.41
CA ARG A 26 6.78 -6.92 -4.46
C ARG A 26 5.71 -5.84 -4.37
N GLN A 27 4.64 -5.95 -5.15
CA GLN A 27 3.51 -5.01 -5.10
C GLN A 27 2.86 -4.98 -3.72
N LEU A 28 2.67 -6.13 -3.08
CA LEU A 28 2.10 -6.22 -1.72
C LEU A 28 2.95 -5.45 -0.70
N LEU A 29 4.27 -5.55 -0.79
CA LEU A 29 5.21 -4.79 0.04
C LEU A 29 5.11 -3.29 -0.22
N LEU A 30 5.06 -2.87 -1.47
CA LEU A 30 4.92 -1.45 -1.86
C LEU A 30 3.62 -0.86 -1.33
N TRP A 31 2.49 -1.55 -1.53
CA TRP A 31 1.19 -1.09 -1.04
C TRP A 31 1.11 -1.05 0.49
N LYS A 32 1.70 -2.04 1.19
CA LYS A 32 1.80 -2.02 2.66
C LYS A 32 2.63 -0.83 3.15
N ARG A 33 3.75 -0.53 2.48
CA ARG A 33 4.60 0.63 2.80
C ARG A 33 3.85 1.95 2.57
N TYR A 34 3.24 2.11 1.39
CA TYR A 34 2.42 3.28 1.08
C TYR A 34 1.32 3.51 2.13
N ARG A 35 0.59 2.46 2.53
CA ARG A 35 -0.44 2.57 3.57
C ARG A 35 0.13 3.04 4.91
N VAL A 36 1.31 2.56 5.29
CA VAL A 36 1.98 2.97 6.54
C VAL A 36 2.48 4.40 6.45
N GLU A 37 3.05 4.81 5.32
CA GLU A 37 3.52 6.19 5.09
C GLU A 37 2.34 7.16 5.14
N VAL A 38 1.24 6.86 4.42
CA VAL A 38 -0.01 7.65 4.47
C VAL A 38 -0.56 7.77 5.88
N ASN A 39 -0.58 6.68 6.66
CA ASN A 39 -1.06 6.70 8.04
C ASN A 39 -0.12 7.46 9.00
N ARG A 40 1.16 7.63 8.64
CA ARG A 40 2.16 8.36 9.44
C ARG A 40 2.25 9.84 9.08
N ILE A 41 1.62 10.26 7.98
CA ILE A 41 1.59 11.67 7.61
C ILE A 41 0.89 12.46 8.69
N ASP A 42 1.61 13.43 9.24
CA ASP A 42 1.09 14.36 10.22
C ASP A 42 0.19 15.38 9.52
N VAL A 43 -1.12 15.13 9.59
CA VAL A 43 -2.15 15.94 8.94
C VAL A 43 -2.25 17.36 9.49
N THR A 44 -1.57 17.68 10.60
CA THR A 44 -1.52 19.04 11.15
C THR A 44 -0.63 19.98 10.35
N LYS A 45 0.16 19.47 9.39
CA LYS A 45 0.98 20.27 8.47
C LYS A 45 0.24 20.77 7.23
N ALA A 46 -1.07 20.52 7.14
CA ALA A 46 -1.90 21.06 6.06
C ALA A 46 -1.79 22.60 6.01
N PRO A 47 -1.67 23.21 4.82
CA PRO A 47 -1.88 22.61 3.49
C PRO A 47 -0.63 22.00 2.81
N ASP A 48 0.58 22.22 3.33
CA ASP A 48 1.85 21.70 2.75
C ASP A 48 2.13 20.25 3.17
N ILE A 49 1.25 19.34 2.73
CA ILE A 49 1.43 17.90 2.92
C ILE A 49 1.88 17.26 1.61
N GLU A 50 3.09 16.72 1.60
CA GLU A 50 3.55 15.84 0.53
C GLU A 50 2.97 14.44 0.73
N TRP A 51 1.99 14.08 -0.09
CA TRP A 51 1.46 12.73 -0.13
C TRP A 51 2.42 11.80 -0.88
N PRO A 52 2.69 10.58 -0.39
CA PRO A 52 3.47 9.60 -1.13
C PRO A 52 2.75 9.22 -2.43
N GLU A 53 3.50 8.78 -3.44
CA GLU A 53 2.93 8.33 -4.70
C GLU A 53 2.32 6.93 -4.56
N GLN A 54 1.23 6.68 -5.27
CA GLN A 54 0.60 5.36 -5.30
C GLN A 54 1.49 4.40 -6.11
N PRO A 55 1.82 3.22 -5.57
CA PRO A 55 2.56 2.22 -6.34
C PRO A 55 1.71 1.69 -7.50
N VAL A 56 2.35 1.49 -8.65
CA VAL A 56 1.77 0.96 -9.90
C VAL A 56 2.09 -0.51 -10.10
#